data_AF-A0A8J6XQ37-F1
#
_entry.id   AF-A0A8J6XQ37-F1
#
_cell.length_a   1.000
_cell.length_b   1.000
_cell.length_c   1.000
_cell.angle_alpha   90.00
_cell.angle_beta   90.00
_cell.angle_gamma   90.00
#
_symmetry.space_group_name_H-M   'P 1'
#
loop_
_entity.id
_entity.type
_entity.pdbx_description
1 polymer ?
#
loop_
_entity_poly.entity_id
_entity_poly.type
_entity_poly.pdbx_seq_one_letter_code
_entity_poly.pdbx_strand_id
1 'polypeptide(L)'
;MEAHYDVPLVVFSVAMALIACYTALDLAGAVKVASGRGRKWLLLGAIVMGIGIWSMHFIGMLAYKLPIPITHDISMVLVSMGVAIVTSGGTLYIVSRQQLGTLGLLFGGIVMGLGIAAMHYTAMAAMQLQAKARYDPKLVALSIVIAIFA
;
A
#
# COMPACT_ATOMS: atom_id res chain seq x y z
N MET A 1 15.64 21.51 17.54
CA MET A 1 14.62 20.46 17.69
C MET A 1 14.86 19.46 16.59
N GLU A 2 15.30 18.25 16.93
CA GLU A 2 15.69 17.23 15.96
C GLU A 2 14.48 16.39 15.52
N ALA A 3 14.58 15.77 14.34
CA ALA A 3 13.57 14.85 13.86
C ALA A 3 13.53 13.61 14.76
N HIS A 4 12.33 13.18 15.16
CA HIS A 4 12.14 12.01 16.02
C HIS A 4 10.92 11.20 15.59
N TYR A 5 10.89 9.94 16.01
CA TYR A 5 9.77 9.04 15.76
C TYR A 5 8.91 8.89 17.02
N ASP A 6 7.60 8.99 16.83
CA ASP A 6 6.61 8.65 17.84
C ASP A 6 6.43 7.12 17.85
N VAL A 7 7.12 6.46 18.80
CA VAL A 7 7.19 4.99 18.89
C VAL A 7 5.80 4.32 18.94
N PRO A 8 4.82 4.80 19.72
CA PRO A 8 3.44 4.30 19.66
C PRO A 8 2.85 4.25 18.25
N LEU A 9 3.02 5.31 17.45
CA LEU A 9 2.53 5.36 16.07
C LEU A 9 3.27 4.38 15.15
N VAL A 10 4.59 4.20 15.36
CA VAL A 10 5.37 3.18 14.63
C VAL A 10 4.83 1.78 14.91
N VAL A 11 4.63 1.44 16.19
CA VAL A 11 4.08 0.12 16.58
C VAL A 11 2.69 -0.08 15.99
N PHE A 12 1.85 0.98 16.00
CA PHE A 12 0.51 0.92 15.41
C PHE A 12 0.54 0.73 13.89
N SER A 13 1.47 1.39 13.18
CA SER A 13 1.69 1.19 11.74
C SER A 13 2.08 -0.26 11.43
N VAL A 14 2.98 -0.84 12.21
CA VAL A 14 3.38 -2.25 12.08
C VAL A 14 2.21 -3.20 12.36
N ALA A 15 1.41 -2.93 13.40
CA ALA A 15 0.23 -3.73 13.69
C ALA A 15 -0.78 -3.70 12.53
N MET A 16 -1.02 -2.52 11.93
CA MET A 16 -1.85 -2.38 10.75
C MET A 16 -1.28 -3.13 9.53
N ALA A 17 0.04 -3.14 9.34
CA ALA A 17 0.69 -3.95 8.31
C ALA A 17 0.36 -5.44 8.48
N LEU A 18 0.54 -5.97 9.68
CA LEU A 18 0.32 -7.38 9.99
C LEU A 18 -1.15 -7.78 9.78
N ILE A 19 -2.09 -6.94 10.23
CA ILE A 19 -3.52 -7.15 10.03
C ILE A 19 -3.85 -7.14 8.53
N ALA A 20 -3.31 -6.19 7.76
CA ALA A 20 -3.52 -6.10 6.33
C ALA A 20 -2.98 -7.35 5.60
N CYS A 21 -1.78 -7.81 5.92
CA CYS A 21 -1.19 -9.03 5.35
C CYS A 21 -2.01 -10.27 5.68
N TYR A 22 -2.40 -10.44 6.94
CA TYR A 22 -3.25 -11.57 7.36
C TYR A 22 -4.58 -11.57 6.59
N THR A 23 -5.24 -10.42 6.55
CA THR A 23 -6.55 -10.27 5.90
C THR A 23 -6.46 -10.47 4.39
N ALA A 24 -5.38 -10.01 3.76
CA ALA A 24 -5.12 -10.24 2.34
C ALA A 24 -4.99 -11.74 2.01
N LEU A 25 -4.24 -12.49 2.81
CA LEU A 25 -4.05 -13.93 2.62
C LEU A 25 -5.35 -14.70 2.86
N ASP A 26 -6.09 -14.35 3.91
CA ASP A 26 -7.38 -14.96 4.23
C ASP A 26 -8.42 -14.74 3.10
N LEU A 27 -8.54 -13.50 2.60
CA LEU A 27 -9.46 -13.22 1.49
C LEU A 27 -9.02 -13.84 0.17
N ALA A 28 -7.72 -13.95 -0.11
CA ALA A 28 -7.23 -14.70 -1.27
C ALA A 28 -7.66 -16.18 -1.22
N GLY A 29 -7.66 -16.78 -0.02
CA GLY A 29 -8.21 -18.12 0.22
C GLY A 29 -9.73 -18.17 0.02
N ALA A 30 -10.47 -17.23 0.61
CA ALA A 30 -11.92 -17.18 0.53
C ALA A 30 -12.44 -17.02 -0.91
N VAL A 31 -11.74 -16.26 -1.76
CA VAL A 31 -12.10 -16.10 -3.18
C VAL A 31 -11.99 -17.42 -3.94
N LYS A 32 -10.98 -18.25 -3.65
CA LYS A 32 -10.78 -19.55 -4.33
C LYS A 32 -11.85 -20.57 -3.96
N VAL A 33 -12.35 -20.54 -2.74
CA VAL A 33 -13.36 -21.49 -2.22
C VAL A 33 -14.78 -21.11 -2.60
N ALA A 34 -15.06 -19.81 -2.80
CA ALA A 34 -16.42 -19.33 -3.07
C ALA A 34 -16.93 -19.66 -4.48
N SER A 35 -17.74 -20.71 -4.62
CA SER A 35 -18.52 -20.99 -5.83
C SER A 35 -19.61 -19.91 -6.04
N GLY A 36 -19.49 -19.11 -7.11
CA GLY A 36 -20.48 -18.10 -7.51
C GLY A 36 -20.46 -16.75 -6.76
N ARG A 37 -19.81 -16.63 -5.60
CA ARG A 37 -19.64 -15.34 -4.85
C ARG A 37 -18.23 -14.75 -4.89
N GLY A 38 -17.31 -15.32 -5.67
CA GLY A 38 -15.91 -14.89 -5.74
C GLY A 38 -15.72 -13.38 -6.03
N ARG A 39 -16.59 -12.77 -6.84
CA ARG A 39 -16.54 -11.31 -7.12
C ARG A 39 -16.78 -10.43 -5.89
N LYS A 40 -17.66 -10.83 -4.97
CA LYS A 40 -17.93 -10.04 -3.75
C LYS A 40 -16.75 -10.10 -2.79
N TRP A 41 -16.17 -11.29 -2.63
CA TRP A 41 -14.96 -11.49 -1.83
C TRP A 41 -13.75 -10.76 -2.42
N LEU A 42 -13.63 -10.72 -3.76
CA LEU A 42 -12.59 -9.93 -4.43
C LEU A 42 -12.74 -8.44 -4.15
N LEU A 43 -13.95 -7.88 -4.26
CA LEU A 43 -14.20 -6.46 -3.98
C LEU A 43 -13.91 -6.12 -2.51
N LEU A 44 -14.38 -6.97 -1.59
CA LEU A 44 -14.11 -6.79 -0.17
C LEU A 44 -12.61 -6.86 0.14
N GLY A 45 -11.91 -7.83 -0.46
CA GLY A 45 -10.46 -7.98 -0.30
C GLY A 45 -9.68 -6.81 -0.87
N ALA A 46 -10.08 -6.30 -2.03
CA ALA A 46 -9.48 -5.10 -2.62
C ALA A 46 -9.59 -3.89 -1.69
N ILE A 47 -10.78 -3.66 -1.13
CA ILE A 47 -11.04 -2.54 -0.23
C ILE A 47 -10.24 -2.69 1.06
N VAL A 48 -10.32 -3.85 1.72
CA VAL A 48 -9.64 -4.06 3.01
C VAL A 48 -8.12 -4.03 2.85
N MET A 49 -7.57 -4.70 1.84
CA MET A 49 -6.14 -4.70 1.56
C MET A 49 -5.65 -3.29 1.18
N GLY A 50 -6.37 -2.60 0.30
CA GLY A 50 -6.01 -1.24 -0.12
C GLY A 50 -6.04 -0.24 1.03
N ILE A 51 -7.09 -0.26 1.85
CA ILE A 51 -7.20 0.61 3.04
C ILE A 51 -6.10 0.25 4.05
N GLY A 52 -5.76 -1.03 4.24
CA GLY A 52 -4.70 -1.46 5.13
C GLY A 52 -3.33 -0.93 4.71
N ILE A 53 -2.97 -1.10 3.44
CA ILE A 53 -1.71 -0.60 2.85
C ILE A 53 -1.62 0.92 2.97
N TRP A 54 -2.70 1.63 2.60
CA TRP A 54 -2.79 3.08 2.71
C TRP A 54 -2.67 3.57 4.16
N SER A 55 -3.39 2.93 5.09
CA SER A 55 -3.39 3.28 6.51
C SER A 55 -2.02 3.11 7.13
N MET A 56 -1.38 1.94 6.92
CA MET A 56 -0.02 1.67 7.39
C MET A 56 0.94 2.78 6.96
N HIS A 57 0.88 3.18 5.68
CA HIS A 57 1.75 4.20 5.14
C HIS A 57 1.52 5.58 5.79
N PHE A 58 0.27 6.05 5.85
CA PHE A 58 -0.05 7.35 6.46
C PHE A 58 0.24 7.41 7.96
N ILE A 59 -0.05 6.34 8.69
CA ILE A 59 0.32 6.24 10.11
C ILE A 59 1.83 6.31 10.27
N GLY A 60 2.60 5.64 9.40
CA GLY A 60 4.06 5.70 9.39
C GLY A 60 4.58 7.11 9.11
N MET A 61 3.96 7.83 8.18
CA MET A 61 4.29 9.23 7.91
C MET A 61 3.98 10.15 9.09
N LEU A 62 2.86 9.93 9.79
CA LEU A 62 2.48 10.68 10.99
C LEU A 62 3.38 10.39 12.19
N ALA A 63 3.99 9.20 12.23
CA ALA A 63 4.95 8.80 13.25
C ALA A 63 6.24 9.62 13.15
N TYR A 64 6.61 10.09 11.95
CA TYR A 64 7.81 10.89 11.75
C TYR A 64 7.53 12.36 12.04
N LYS A 65 8.09 12.89 13.13
CA LYS A 65 7.92 14.28 13.55
C LYS A 65 9.09 15.12 13.06
N LEU A 66 8.82 16.01 12.12
CA LEU A 66 9.77 17.04 11.69
C LEU A 66 9.51 18.36 12.45
N PRO A 67 10.56 19.19 12.66
CA PRO A 67 10.43 20.51 13.29
C PRO A 67 9.84 21.58 12.35
N ILE A 68 9.07 21.17 11.34
CA ILE A 68 8.38 22.04 10.38
C ILE A 68 6.91 21.61 10.28
N PRO A 69 5.97 22.55 10.08
CA PRO A 69 4.57 22.21 9.89
C PRO A 69 4.39 21.40 8.59
N ILE A 70 3.72 20.26 8.70
CA ILE A 70 3.34 19.41 7.57
C ILE A 70 1.82 19.36 7.52
N THR A 71 1.25 19.86 6.43
CA THR A 71 -0.17 19.69 6.10
C THR A 71 -0.32 18.64 4.99
N HIS A 72 -1.51 18.09 4.84
CA HIS A 72 -1.79 17.10 3.80
C HIS A 72 -2.95 17.57 2.93
N ASP A 73 -2.76 17.52 1.60
CA ASP A 73 -3.84 17.74 0.65
C ASP A 73 -4.79 16.53 0.66
N ILE A 74 -5.98 16.72 1.22
CA ILE A 74 -6.98 15.65 1.37
C ILE A 74 -7.33 15.01 0.02
N SER A 75 -7.31 15.76 -1.08
CA SER A 75 -7.62 15.23 -2.40
C SER A 75 -6.58 14.19 -2.82
N MET A 76 -5.28 14.49 -2.68
CA MET A 76 -4.22 13.54 -3.01
C MET A 76 -4.15 12.38 -2.02
N VAL A 77 -4.49 12.61 -0.75
CA VAL A 77 -4.65 11.53 0.24
C VAL A 77 -5.69 10.52 -0.24
N LEU A 78 -6.86 10.98 -0.68
CA LEU A 78 -7.92 10.10 -1.20
C LEU A 78 -7.54 9.44 -2.53
N VAL A 79 -6.83 10.15 -3.42
CA VAL A 79 -6.31 9.55 -4.67
C VAL A 79 -5.34 8.41 -4.35
N SER A 80 -4.42 8.59 -3.41
CA SER A 80 -3.49 7.53 -2.99
C SER A 80 -4.22 6.29 -2.45
N MET A 81 -5.29 6.50 -1.67
CA MET A 81 -6.16 5.41 -1.21
C MET A 81 -6.83 4.68 -2.37
N GLY A 82 -7.35 5.43 -3.35
CA GLY A 82 -7.94 4.85 -4.57
C GLY A 82 -6.94 4.00 -5.35
N VAL A 83 -5.70 4.50 -5.52
CA VAL A 83 -4.61 3.75 -6.16
C VAL A 83 -4.33 2.44 -5.41
N ALA A 84 -4.27 2.48 -4.08
CA ALA A 84 -4.06 1.30 -3.25
C ALA A 84 -5.17 0.25 -3.44
N ILE A 85 -6.44 0.67 -3.43
CA ILE A 85 -7.60 -0.23 -3.59
C ILE A 85 -7.63 -0.85 -4.98
N VAL A 86 -7.42 -0.06 -6.04
CA VAL A 86 -7.45 -0.54 -7.42
C VAL A 86 -6.34 -1.55 -7.70
N THR A 87 -5.11 -1.22 -7.29
CA THR A 87 -3.93 -2.10 -7.48
C THR A 87 -4.04 -3.36 -6.63
N SER A 88 -4.58 -3.25 -5.41
CA SER A 88 -4.90 -4.38 -4.55
C SER A 88 -5.92 -5.32 -5.18
N GLY A 89 -7.01 -4.77 -5.74
CA GLY A 89 -8.03 -5.56 -6.42
C GLY A 89 -7.52 -6.25 -7.67
N GLY A 90 -6.70 -5.56 -8.48
CA GLY A 90 -6.04 -6.15 -9.65
C GLY A 90 -5.13 -7.32 -9.26
N THR A 91 -4.29 -7.13 -8.25
CA THR A 91 -3.41 -8.17 -7.72
C THR A 91 -4.21 -9.36 -7.21
N LEU A 92 -5.23 -9.12 -6.36
CA LEU A 92 -6.06 -10.15 -5.78
C LEU A 92 -6.79 -10.96 -6.88
N TYR A 93 -7.27 -10.28 -7.93
CA TYR A 93 -7.88 -10.91 -9.10
C TYR A 93 -6.91 -11.82 -9.86
N ILE A 94 -5.65 -11.42 -10.00
CA ILE A 94 -4.60 -12.24 -10.65
C ILE A 94 -4.30 -13.48 -9.80
N VAL A 95 -4.03 -13.31 -8.50
CA VAL A 95 -3.58 -14.40 -7.60
C VAL A 95 -4.70 -15.37 -7.21
N SER A 96 -5.96 -14.96 -7.35
CA SER A 96 -7.12 -15.79 -7.03
C SER A 96 -7.59 -16.68 -8.19
N ARG A 97 -6.91 -16.67 -9.34
CA ARG A 97 -7.22 -17.59 -10.45
C ARG A 97 -6.96 -19.04 -10.05
N GLN A 98 -7.78 -19.97 -10.54
CA GLN A 98 -7.67 -21.40 -10.20
C GLN A 98 -6.36 -22.04 -10.68
N GLN A 99 -5.86 -21.63 -11.85
CA GLN A 99 -4.55 -22.04 -12.37
C GLN A 99 -3.55 -20.90 -12.21
N LEU A 100 -2.93 -20.80 -11.03
CA LEU A 100 -1.87 -19.83 -10.78
C LEU A 100 -0.51 -20.46 -11.05
N GLY A 101 0.10 -20.12 -12.20
CA GLY A 101 1.49 -20.48 -12.50
C GLY A 101 2.48 -19.44 -11.96
N THR A 102 3.78 -19.75 -12.02
CA THR A 102 4.88 -18.84 -11.60
C THR A 102 4.80 -17.47 -12.29
N LEU A 103 4.43 -17.43 -13.57
CA LEU A 103 4.21 -16.20 -14.33
C LEU A 103 3.08 -15.33 -13.75
N GLY A 104 2.00 -15.95 -13.27
CA GLY A 104 0.89 -15.23 -12.63
C GLY A 104 1.30 -14.63 -11.29
N LEU A 105 2.14 -15.33 -10.54
CA LEU A 105 2.69 -14.84 -9.28
C LEU A 105 3.67 -13.67 -9.49
N LEU A 106 4.57 -13.80 -10.47
CA LEU A 106 5.48 -12.72 -10.87
C LEU A 106 4.71 -11.48 -11.35
N PHE A 107 3.70 -11.66 -12.20
CA PHE A 107 2.90 -10.55 -12.69
C PHE A 107 2.09 -9.90 -11.55
N GLY A 108 1.53 -10.70 -10.63
CA GLY A 108 0.87 -10.20 -9.43
C GLY A 108 1.80 -9.37 -8.54
N GLY A 109 3.03 -9.85 -8.31
CA GLY A 109 4.05 -9.13 -7.53
C GLY A 109 4.45 -7.81 -8.18
N ILE A 110 4.65 -7.79 -9.50
CA ILE A 110 4.95 -6.56 -10.25
C ILE A 110 3.80 -5.55 -10.12
N VAL A 111 2.55 -5.98 -10.34
CA VAL A 111 1.37 -5.12 -10.24
C VAL A 111 1.24 -4.55 -8.83
N MET A 112 1.43 -5.38 -7.80
CA MET A 112 1.36 -4.96 -6.42
C MET A 112 2.49 -3.98 -6.05
N GLY A 113 3.74 -4.31 -6.37
CA GLY A 113 4.90 -3.47 -6.07
C GLY A 113 4.85 -2.11 -6.75
N LEU A 114 4.46 -2.07 -8.03
CA LEU A 114 4.20 -0.81 -8.73
C LEU A 114 3.02 -0.04 -8.11
N GLY A 115 1.98 -0.73 -7.66
CA GLY A 115 0.84 -0.12 -6.99
C GLY A 115 1.20 0.50 -5.65
N ILE A 116 2.00 -0.19 -4.83
CA ILE A 116 2.53 0.33 -3.57
C ILE A 116 3.44 1.53 -3.83
N ALA A 117 4.34 1.46 -4.82
CA ALA A 117 5.19 2.58 -5.18
C ALA A 117 4.37 3.79 -5.66
N ALA A 118 3.36 3.57 -6.51
CA ALA A 118 2.48 4.63 -6.99
C ALA A 118 1.69 5.27 -5.84
N MET A 119 1.11 4.46 -4.94
CA MET A 119 0.44 4.95 -3.73
C MET A 119 1.41 5.77 -2.88
N HIS A 120 2.61 5.25 -2.63
CA HIS A 120 3.65 5.89 -1.82
C HIS A 120 4.02 7.28 -2.35
N TYR A 121 4.37 7.39 -3.64
CA TYR A 121 4.72 8.69 -4.21
C TYR A 121 3.53 9.64 -4.31
N THR A 122 2.32 9.12 -4.49
CA THR A 122 1.10 9.95 -4.45
C THR A 122 0.84 10.49 -3.03
N ALA A 123 1.05 9.66 -2.01
CA ALA A 123 0.91 10.05 -0.61
C ALA A 123 1.99 11.07 -0.20
N MET A 124 3.23 10.89 -0.66
CA MET A 124 4.31 11.86 -0.47
C MET A 124 4.04 13.18 -1.21
N ALA A 125 3.43 13.13 -2.40
CA ALA A 125 3.00 14.33 -3.12
C ALA A 125 1.86 15.08 -2.40
N ALA A 126 1.06 14.38 -1.59
CA ALA A 126 0.03 15.01 -0.77
C ALA A 126 0.62 15.84 0.38
N MET A 127 1.88 15.62 0.78
CA MET A 127 2.52 16.40 1.83
C MET A 127 2.84 17.81 1.36
N GLN A 128 2.27 18.78 2.06
CA GLN A 128 2.57 20.19 1.94
C GLN A 128 3.49 20.58 3.09
N LEU A 129 4.76 20.81 2.75
CA LEU A 129 5.80 21.18 3.68
C LEU A 129 6.58 22.37 3.11
N GLN A 130 7.11 23.24 3.98
CA GLN A 130 7.87 24.43 3.59
C GLN A 130 9.30 24.08 3.09
N ALA A 131 9.46 22.93 2.45
CA ALA A 131 10.70 22.43 1.87
C ALA A 131 10.41 21.78 0.51
N LYS A 132 11.42 21.71 -0.36
CA LYS A 132 11.29 20.99 -1.63
C LYS A 132 11.74 19.55 -1.45
N ALA A 133 10.83 18.60 -1.61
CA ALA A 133 11.18 17.19 -1.71
C ALA A 133 12.05 16.99 -2.96
N ARG A 134 13.31 16.57 -2.77
CA ARG A 134 14.23 16.24 -3.86
C ARG A 134 14.34 14.73 -3.95
N TYR A 135 13.92 14.18 -5.08
CA TYR A 135 14.03 12.76 -5.37
C TYR A 135 15.32 12.48 -6.14
N ASP A 136 16.16 11.58 -5.64
CA ASP A 136 17.25 11.01 -6.43
C ASP A 136 16.67 9.88 -7.31
N PRO A 137 16.74 9.99 -8.65
CA PRO A 137 16.19 8.98 -9.55
C PRO A 137 16.71 7.57 -9.29
N LYS A 138 17.97 7.43 -8.83
CA LYS A 138 18.57 6.12 -8.54
C LYS A 138 17.95 5.49 -7.30
N LEU A 139 17.73 6.27 -6.25
CA LEU A 139 17.09 5.79 -5.02
C LEU A 139 15.61 5.46 -5.26
N VAL A 140 14.92 6.26 -6.08
CA VAL A 140 13.54 5.99 -6.50
C VAL A 140 13.45 4.69 -7.29
N ALA A 141 14.33 4.50 -8.28
CA ALA A 141 14.36 3.25 -9.06
C ALA A 141 14.65 2.04 -8.15
N LEU A 142 15.61 2.18 -7.22
CA LEU A 142 15.94 1.13 -6.27
C LEU A 142 14.76 0.78 -5.34
N SER A 143 14.05 1.78 -4.81
CA SER A 143 12.88 1.51 -3.96
C SER A 143 11.74 0.84 -4.72
N ILE A 144 11.54 1.18 -6.00
CA ILE A 144 10.54 0.51 -6.85
C ILE A 144 10.92 -0.95 -7.08
N VAL A 145 12.20 -1.22 -7.38
CA VAL A 145 12.71 -2.58 -7.54
C VAL A 145 12.50 -3.38 -6.25
N ILE A 146 12.88 -2.82 -5.10
CA ILE A 146 12.67 -3.48 -3.80
C ILE A 146 11.18 -3.75 -3.59
N ALA A 147 10.29 -2.79 -3.85
CA ALA A 147 8.86 -2.97 -3.69
C ALA A 147 8.26 -4.08 -4.57
N ILE A 148 8.86 -4.39 -5.73
CA ILE A 148 8.42 -5.48 -6.62
C ILE A 148 8.89 -6.85 -6.12
N PHE A 149 10.04 -6.91 -5.44
CA PHE A 149 10.68 -8.18 -5.04
C PHE A 149 10.56 -8.52 -3.55
N ALA A 150 10.15 -7.58 -2.70
CA ALA A 150 9.91 -7.79 -1.27
C ALA A 150 8.55 -8.46 -1.02
#